data_AF-A0A937TRG1-F1
#
_entry.id   AF-A0A937TRG1-F1
#
_cell.length_a   1.000
_cell.length_b   1.000
_cell.length_c   1.000
_cell.angle_alpha   90.00
_cell.angle_beta   90.00
_cell.angle_gamma   90.00
#
_symmetry.space_group_name_H-M   'P 1'
#
loop_
_entity.id
_entity.type
_entity.pdbx_description
1 polymer ?
#
loop_
_entity_poly.entity_id
_entity_poly.type
_entity_poly.pdbx_seq_one_letter_code
_entity_poly.pdbx_strand_id
1 'polypeptide(L)'
;MNPLAGIGLIAIGSMGAASFYVPFKKVKKWAWESYWISQGLAAWVIAPWVFAFFTVPNGTLLDILSDSPMSAKLLAMLFGALWGIGSLTFGLSIRYLGVGLGQSISLGFCAAFGTLIPPVIAGENLFGSTAGILTLVGVAVCLAGITVIGYAGSLKNKNLTEEERKAAIKEFALKKGLIIAVFAGVMSACFNYGFVTGMPINEVAREY
;
A
#
# COMPACT_ATOMS: atom_id res chain seq x y z
N MET A 1 21.12 7.49 8.43
CA MET A 1 20.96 6.03 8.58
C MET A 1 21.91 5.32 7.63
N ASN A 2 22.48 4.18 8.04
CA ASN A 2 23.26 3.32 7.12
C ASN A 2 22.31 2.73 6.06
N PRO A 3 22.60 2.82 4.74
CA PRO A 3 21.74 2.30 3.68
C PRO A 3 21.38 0.81 3.85
N LEU A 4 22.31 -0.01 4.33
CA LEU A 4 22.08 -1.43 4.58
C LEU A 4 21.09 -1.66 5.72
N ALA A 5 21.15 -0.83 6.77
CA ALA A 5 20.17 -0.88 7.86
C ALA A 5 18.77 -0.48 7.36
N GLY A 6 18.69 0.54 6.50
CA GLY A 6 17.43 0.92 5.83
C GLY A 6 16.85 -0.20 4.99
N ILE A 7 17.66 -0.84 4.15
CA ILE A 7 17.26 -2.02 3.35
C ILE A 7 16.82 -3.17 4.26
N GLY A 8 17.54 -3.43 5.35
CA GLY A 8 17.17 -4.46 6.33
C GLY A 8 15.80 -4.21 6.97
N LEU A 9 15.52 -2.97 7.36
CA LEU A 9 14.20 -2.60 7.90
C LEU A 9 13.08 -2.76 6.86
N ILE A 10 13.31 -2.35 5.62
CA ILE A 10 12.36 -2.55 4.52
C ILE A 10 12.11 -4.04 4.28
N ALA A 11 13.15 -4.88 4.32
CA ALA A 11 13.02 -6.32 4.15
C ALA A 11 12.18 -6.94 5.27
N ILE A 12 12.44 -6.59 6.54
CA ILE A 12 11.65 -7.08 7.69
C ILE A 12 10.19 -6.63 7.57
N GLY A 13 9.96 -5.35 7.26
CA GLY A 13 8.61 -4.83 7.02
C GLY A 13 7.89 -5.55 5.88
N SER A 14 8.59 -5.82 4.78
CA SER A 14 8.06 -6.55 3.63
C SER A 14 7.72 -8.01 3.97
N MET A 15 8.53 -8.68 4.80
CA MET A 15 8.20 -10.02 5.30
C MET A 15 6.92 -10.01 6.16
N GLY A 16 6.76 -9.02 7.03
CA GLY A 16 5.54 -8.81 7.80
C GLY A 16 4.33 -8.59 6.88
N ALA A 17 4.47 -7.69 5.91
CA ALA A 17 3.44 -7.37 4.92
C ALA A 17 3.15 -8.52 3.92
N ALA A 18 4.04 -9.49 3.73
CA ALA A 18 3.77 -10.68 2.93
C ALA A 18 3.11 -11.79 3.76
N SER A 19 3.44 -11.87 5.05
CA SER A 19 2.99 -12.95 5.94
C SER A 19 1.70 -12.66 6.68
N PHE A 20 1.25 -11.39 6.74
CA PHE A 20 0.06 -11.02 7.53
C PHE A 20 -1.18 -11.86 7.15
N TYR A 21 -1.31 -12.29 5.90
CA TYR A 21 -2.45 -13.09 5.45
C TYR A 21 -2.41 -14.57 5.87
N VAL A 22 -1.24 -15.10 6.25
CA VAL A 22 -1.04 -16.53 6.56
C VAL A 22 -1.80 -16.96 7.83
N PRO A 23 -1.73 -16.25 8.97
CA PRO A 23 -2.53 -16.56 10.15
C PRO A 23 -4.04 -16.60 9.88
N PHE A 24 -4.53 -15.82 8.91
CA PHE A 24 -5.98 -15.74 8.64
C PHE A 24 -6.57 -17.02 8.09
N LYS A 25 -5.77 -17.91 7.49
CA LYS A 25 -6.24 -19.26 7.13
C LYS A 25 -6.74 -20.07 8.34
N LYS A 26 -6.35 -19.70 9.56
CA LYS A 26 -6.81 -20.34 10.80
C LYS A 26 -8.14 -19.78 11.31
N VAL A 27 -8.59 -18.62 10.84
CA VAL A 27 -9.86 -17.99 11.21
C VAL A 27 -10.97 -18.50 10.28
N LYS A 28 -11.76 -19.49 10.74
CA LYS A 28 -12.73 -20.19 9.88
C LYS A 28 -14.18 -19.71 10.00
N LYS A 29 -14.54 -19.00 11.09
CA LYS A 29 -15.94 -18.70 11.43
C LYS A 29 -16.37 -17.27 11.14
N TRP A 30 -15.45 -16.39 10.76
CA TRP A 30 -15.75 -14.97 10.57
C TRP A 30 -16.11 -14.68 9.13
N ALA A 31 -17.05 -13.76 8.93
CA ALA A 31 -17.26 -13.14 7.64
C ALA A 31 -16.00 -12.36 7.24
N TRP A 32 -15.78 -12.22 5.93
CA TRP A 32 -14.61 -11.53 5.38
C TRP A 32 -14.56 -10.07 5.85
N GLU A 33 -15.71 -9.41 5.93
CA GLU A 33 -15.87 -8.04 6.36
C GLU A 33 -15.50 -7.85 7.84
N SER A 34 -16.00 -8.72 8.72
CA SER A 34 -15.69 -8.68 10.16
C SER A 34 -14.20 -8.81 10.43
N TYR A 35 -13.54 -9.65 9.63
CA TYR A 35 -12.10 -9.84 9.65
C TYR A 35 -11.35 -8.56 9.25
N TRP A 36 -11.68 -7.95 8.11
CA TRP A 36 -11.03 -6.71 7.66
C TRP A 36 -11.22 -5.54 8.62
N ILE A 37 -12.40 -5.43 9.23
CA ILE A 37 -12.67 -4.39 10.24
C ILE A 37 -11.76 -4.59 11.46
N SER A 38 -11.68 -5.83 11.97
CA SER A 38 -10.88 -6.12 13.17
C SER A 38 -9.39 -5.92 12.93
N GLN A 39 -8.89 -6.38 11.77
CA GLN A 39 -7.49 -6.17 11.39
C GLN A 39 -7.20 -4.69 11.13
N GLY A 40 -8.09 -3.96 10.44
CA GLY A 40 -7.95 -2.53 10.22
C GLY A 40 -7.90 -1.75 11.53
N LEU A 41 -8.77 -2.07 12.50
CA LEU A 41 -8.74 -1.45 13.82
C LEU A 41 -7.41 -1.71 14.55
N ALA A 42 -6.95 -2.96 14.56
CA ALA A 42 -5.70 -3.33 15.21
C ALA A 42 -4.48 -2.66 14.54
N ALA A 43 -4.39 -2.73 13.21
CA ALA A 43 -3.21 -2.32 12.46
C ALA A 43 -3.16 -0.81 12.15
N TRP A 44 -4.31 -0.16 11.94
CA TRP A 44 -4.38 1.24 11.49
C TRP A 44 -4.78 2.21 12.59
N VAL A 45 -5.34 1.72 13.71
CA VAL A 45 -5.69 2.55 14.85
C VAL A 45 -4.83 2.16 16.05
N ILE A 46 -4.99 0.95 16.59
CA ILE A 46 -4.36 0.57 17.86
C ILE A 46 -2.82 0.59 17.73
N ALA A 47 -2.25 -0.08 16.72
CA ALA A 47 -0.80 -0.19 16.58
C ALA A 47 -0.12 1.19 16.44
N PRO A 48 -0.55 2.13 15.58
CA PRO A 48 0.04 3.47 15.52
C PRO A 48 0.04 4.22 16.86
N TRP A 49 -1.05 4.15 17.63
CA TRP A 49 -1.12 4.76 18.96
C TRP A 49 -0.17 4.10 19.96
N VAL A 50 -0.07 2.76 19.95
CA VAL A 50 0.88 2.02 20.78
C VAL A 50 2.32 2.38 20.43
N PHE A 51 2.66 2.42 19.13
CA PHE A 51 3.99 2.84 18.69
C PHE A 51 4.29 4.27 19.11
N ALA A 52 3.36 5.22 18.85
CA ALA A 52 3.53 6.61 19.26
C ALA A 52 3.76 6.76 20.77
N PHE A 53 3.02 6.00 21.58
CA PHE A 53 3.20 5.99 23.04
C PHE A 53 4.61 5.55 23.49
N PHE A 54 5.26 4.64 22.76
CA PHE A 54 6.61 4.18 23.08
C PHE A 54 7.73 5.00 22.43
N THR A 55 7.46 5.66 21.29
CA THR A 55 8.50 6.34 20.50
C THR A 55 8.53 7.85 20.69
N VAL A 56 7.41 8.46 21.09
CA VAL A 56 7.31 9.90 21.33
C VAL A 56 7.65 10.21 22.80
N PRO A 57 8.36 11.31 23.10
CA PRO A 57 8.63 11.70 24.49
C PRO A 57 7.36 11.74 25.36
N ASN A 58 7.51 11.32 26.61
CA ASN A 58 6.38 11.18 27.53
C ASN A 58 5.67 12.53 27.74
N GLY A 59 4.35 12.54 27.52
CA GLY A 59 3.50 13.71 27.74
C GLY A 59 3.41 14.68 26.56
N THR A 60 4.24 14.55 25.52
CA THR A 60 4.29 15.54 24.43
C THR A 60 3.40 15.19 23.22
N LEU A 61 2.92 13.94 23.14
CA LEU A 61 2.17 13.46 21.96
C LEU A 61 0.94 14.33 21.62
N LEU A 62 0.15 14.70 22.63
CA LEU A 62 -1.04 15.52 22.41
C LEU A 62 -0.68 16.96 22.04
N ASP A 63 0.40 17.49 22.59
CA ASP A 63 0.89 18.84 22.29
C ASP A 63 1.41 18.91 20.85
N ILE A 64 2.21 17.93 20.42
CA ILE A 64 2.68 17.78 19.02
C ILE A 64 1.49 17.76 18.06
N LEU A 65 0.46 16.96 18.36
CA LEU A 65 -0.75 16.88 17.52
C LEU A 65 -1.55 18.19 17.54
N SER A 66 -1.60 18.89 18.67
CA SER A 66 -2.27 20.18 18.80
C SER A 66 -1.56 21.25 17.94
N ASP A 67 -0.26 21.39 18.12
CA ASP A 67 0.60 22.39 17.48
C ASP A 67 0.79 22.15 15.98
N SER A 68 0.62 20.90 15.55
CA SER A 68 0.70 20.54 14.13
C SER A 68 -0.32 21.30 13.26
N PRO A 69 0.06 21.73 12.05
CA PRO A 69 -0.84 22.42 11.12
C PRO A 69 -2.11 21.62 10.83
N MET A 70 -3.27 22.29 10.85
CA MET A 70 -4.56 21.66 10.57
C MET A 70 -4.61 21.04 9.17
N SER A 71 -4.03 21.72 8.18
CA SER A 71 -3.94 21.21 6.81
C SER A 71 -3.18 19.89 6.71
N ALA A 72 -2.04 19.76 7.39
CA ALA A 72 -1.25 18.54 7.43
C ALA A 72 -2.04 17.38 8.05
N LYS A 73 -2.72 17.63 9.18
CA LYS A 73 -3.59 16.65 9.85
C LYS A 73 -4.72 16.18 8.92
N LEU A 74 -5.45 17.11 8.32
CA LEU A 74 -6.59 16.80 7.45
C LEU A 74 -6.15 16.05 6.18
N LEU A 75 -5.06 16.47 5.54
CA LEU A 75 -4.54 15.81 4.34
C LEU A 75 -4.00 14.41 4.66
N ALA A 76 -3.26 14.24 5.76
CA ALA A 76 -2.80 12.93 6.20
C ALA A 76 -3.97 11.97 6.48
N MET A 77 -5.03 12.46 7.15
CA MET A 77 -6.25 11.68 7.37
C MET A 77 -6.98 11.34 6.05
N LEU A 78 -7.11 12.31 5.14
CA LEU A 78 -7.74 12.11 3.83
C LEU A 78 -7.01 11.06 3.01
N PHE A 79 -5.70 11.21 2.85
CA PHE A 79 -4.88 10.27 2.07
C PHE A 79 -4.79 8.89 2.75
N GLY A 80 -4.79 8.84 4.09
CA GLY A 80 -4.92 7.60 4.84
C GLY A 80 -6.25 6.89 4.58
N ALA A 81 -7.37 7.63 4.54
CA ALA A 81 -8.68 7.08 4.20
C ALA A 81 -8.74 6.55 2.76
N LEU A 82 -8.18 7.30 1.80
CA LEU A 82 -8.06 6.86 0.40
C LEU A 82 -7.21 5.58 0.28
N TRP A 83 -6.10 5.49 1.01
CA TRP A 83 -5.31 4.27 1.09
C TRP A 83 -6.09 3.09 1.70
N GLY A 84 -6.90 3.34 2.72
CA GLY A 84 -7.79 2.34 3.30
C GLY A 84 -8.80 1.79 2.28
N ILE A 85 -9.41 2.67 1.48
CA ILE A 85 -10.26 2.29 0.34
C ILE A 85 -9.47 1.46 -0.68
N GLY A 86 -8.23 1.87 -0.99
CA GLY A 86 -7.30 1.12 -1.84
C GLY A 86 -7.05 -0.30 -1.33
N SER A 87 -6.82 -0.44 -0.01
CA SER A 87 -6.56 -1.73 0.64
C SER A 87 -7.77 -2.68 0.59
N LEU A 88 -8.99 -2.16 0.80
CA LEU A 88 -10.22 -2.96 0.71
C LEU A 88 -10.48 -3.40 -0.73
N THR A 89 -10.32 -2.49 -1.69
CA THR A 89 -10.51 -2.79 -3.12
C THR A 89 -9.41 -3.69 -3.68
N PHE A 90 -8.22 -3.67 -3.11
CA PHE A 90 -7.16 -4.63 -3.40
C PHE A 90 -7.55 -6.06 -3.00
N GLY A 91 -8.10 -6.26 -1.81
CA GLY A 91 -8.64 -7.55 -1.40
C GLY A 91 -9.73 -8.05 -2.36
N LEU A 92 -10.59 -7.13 -2.83
CA LEU A 92 -11.64 -7.41 -3.80
C LEU A 92 -11.09 -7.72 -5.21
N SER A 93 -10.00 -7.09 -5.63
CA SER A 93 -9.35 -7.38 -6.92
C SER A 93 -8.80 -8.80 -6.94
N ILE A 94 -8.19 -9.25 -5.85
CA ILE A 94 -7.71 -10.63 -5.67
C ILE A 94 -8.88 -11.62 -5.68
N ARG A 95 -10.02 -11.27 -5.07
CA ARG A 95 -11.24 -12.09 -5.07
C ARG A 95 -11.78 -12.33 -6.48
N TYR A 96 -11.69 -11.34 -7.37
CA TYR A 96 -12.20 -11.44 -8.75
C TYR A 96 -11.19 -11.88 -9.80
N LEU A 97 -9.89 -11.60 -9.61
CA LEU A 97 -8.83 -11.90 -10.58
C LEU A 97 -7.90 -13.04 -10.15
N GLY A 98 -7.95 -13.42 -8.87
CA GLY A 98 -6.96 -14.27 -8.25
C GLY A 98 -5.68 -13.51 -7.86
N VAL A 99 -4.83 -14.19 -7.09
CA VAL A 99 -3.61 -13.60 -6.52
C VAL A 99 -2.67 -13.09 -7.60
N GLY A 100 -2.41 -13.85 -8.67
CA GLY A 100 -1.44 -13.46 -9.70
C GLY A 100 -1.80 -12.14 -10.40
N LEU A 101 -2.96 -12.09 -11.06
CA LEU A 101 -3.40 -10.91 -11.80
C LEU A 101 -3.76 -9.74 -10.87
N GLY A 102 -4.46 -10.01 -9.77
CA GLY A 102 -4.87 -8.97 -8.82
C GLY A 102 -3.69 -8.25 -8.18
N GLN A 103 -2.70 -9.00 -7.67
CA GLN A 103 -1.50 -8.44 -7.06
C GLN A 103 -0.67 -7.65 -8.08
N SER A 104 -0.35 -8.23 -9.24
CA SER A 104 0.49 -7.58 -10.22
C SER A 104 -0.09 -6.24 -10.67
N ILE A 105 -1.38 -6.20 -11.02
CA ILE A 105 -1.98 -4.96 -11.53
C ILE A 105 -2.03 -3.92 -10.43
N SER A 106 -2.60 -4.24 -9.26
CA SER A 106 -2.72 -3.25 -8.18
C SER A 106 -1.37 -2.77 -7.66
N LEU A 107 -0.38 -3.65 -7.47
CA LEU A 107 0.96 -3.25 -7.04
C LEU A 107 1.71 -2.47 -8.10
N GLY A 108 1.52 -2.78 -9.39
CA GLY A 108 2.13 -2.03 -10.49
C GLY A 108 1.67 -0.57 -10.51
N PHE A 109 0.37 -0.35 -10.41
CA PHE A 109 -0.20 0.99 -10.29
C PHE A 109 0.23 1.67 -8.99
N CYS A 110 0.18 0.98 -7.85
CA CYS A 110 0.62 1.55 -6.57
C CYS A 110 2.10 1.99 -6.62
N ALA A 111 2.99 1.16 -7.16
CA ALA A 111 4.41 1.45 -7.25
C ALA A 111 4.69 2.63 -8.19
N ALA A 112 4.10 2.65 -9.39
CA ALA A 112 4.29 3.73 -10.34
C ALA A 112 3.73 5.06 -9.82
N PHE A 113 2.46 5.08 -9.41
CA PHE A 113 1.80 6.32 -8.98
C PHE A 113 2.33 6.81 -7.64
N GLY A 114 2.59 5.90 -6.70
CA GLY A 114 3.12 6.24 -5.38
C GLY A 114 4.51 6.83 -5.45
N THR A 115 5.33 6.40 -6.42
CA THR A 115 6.71 6.88 -6.56
C THR A 115 6.82 8.12 -7.44
N LEU A 116 6.12 8.16 -8.58
CA LEU A 116 6.37 9.18 -9.60
C LEU A 116 5.51 10.44 -9.46
N ILE A 117 4.29 10.32 -8.97
CA ILE A 117 3.38 11.46 -8.97
C ILE A 117 3.74 12.52 -7.91
N PRO A 118 4.16 12.19 -6.67
CA PRO A 118 4.51 13.22 -5.71
C PRO A 118 5.65 14.15 -6.18
N PRO A 119 6.78 13.65 -6.74
CA PRO A 119 7.80 14.51 -7.34
C PRO A 119 7.28 15.35 -8.52
N VAL A 120 6.41 14.79 -9.35
CA VAL A 120 5.81 15.51 -10.49
C VAL A 120 4.94 16.68 -10.01
N ILE A 121 4.12 16.46 -8.98
CA ILE A 121 3.28 17.51 -8.38
C ILE A 121 4.15 18.57 -7.69
N ALA A 122 5.26 18.16 -7.07
CA ALA A 122 6.24 19.07 -6.48
C ALA A 122 7.05 19.87 -7.51
N GLY A 123 6.87 19.61 -8.82
CA GLY A 123 7.59 20.30 -9.90
C GLY A 123 9.03 19.86 -10.05
N GLU A 124 9.41 18.69 -9.51
CA GLU A 124 10.76 18.17 -9.58
C GLU A 124 11.12 17.69 -11.00
N ASN A 125 12.30 18.09 -11.49
CA ASN A 125 12.84 17.54 -12.73
C ASN A 125 13.56 16.21 -12.44
N LEU A 126 12.83 15.10 -12.56
CA LEU A 126 13.37 13.75 -12.38
C LEU A 126 14.51 13.41 -13.38
N PHE A 127 14.62 14.09 -14.51
CA PHE A 127 15.71 13.89 -15.47
C PHE A 127 16.93 14.78 -15.18
N GLY A 128 16.79 15.76 -14.29
CA GLY A 128 17.84 16.74 -13.99
C GLY A 128 18.87 16.27 -12.98
N SER A 129 18.68 15.11 -12.34
CA SER A 129 19.60 14.59 -11.33
C SER A 129 19.80 13.09 -11.45
N THR A 130 20.96 12.60 -10.99
CA THR A 130 21.24 11.17 -10.90
C THR A 130 20.22 10.44 -10.03
N ALA A 131 19.78 11.05 -8.92
CA ALA A 131 18.78 10.48 -8.03
C ALA A 131 17.40 10.33 -8.71
N GLY A 132 16.98 11.33 -9.47
CA GLY A 132 15.73 11.28 -10.24
C GLY A 132 15.78 10.21 -11.34
N ILE A 133 16.90 10.12 -12.07
CA ILE A 133 17.09 9.10 -13.11
C ILE A 133 17.08 7.70 -12.49
N LEU A 134 17.78 7.49 -11.38
CA LEU A 134 17.79 6.20 -10.68
C LEU A 134 16.38 5.83 -10.16
N THR A 135 15.59 6.81 -9.72
CA THR A 135 14.18 6.60 -9.36
C THR A 135 13.36 6.12 -10.56
N LEU A 136 13.49 6.78 -11.72
CA LEU A 136 12.81 6.40 -12.95
C LEU A 136 13.19 4.99 -13.42
N VAL A 137 14.49 4.67 -13.42
CA VAL A 137 15.01 3.34 -13.76
C VAL A 137 14.48 2.29 -12.78
N GLY A 138 14.50 2.58 -11.48
CA GLY A 138 13.96 1.68 -10.45
C GLY A 138 12.48 1.37 -10.66
N VAL A 139 11.66 2.38 -10.95
CA VAL A 139 10.24 2.19 -11.29
C VAL A 139 10.07 1.37 -12.56
N ALA A 140 10.85 1.63 -13.61
CA ALA A 140 10.79 0.87 -14.86
C ALA A 140 11.12 -0.62 -14.66
N VAL A 141 12.17 -0.94 -13.90
CA VAL A 141 12.55 -2.32 -13.56
C VAL A 141 11.46 -3.00 -12.72
N CYS A 142 10.90 -2.29 -11.73
CA CYS A 142 9.80 -2.80 -10.92
C CYS A 142 8.58 -3.15 -11.78
N LEU A 143 8.17 -2.24 -12.67
CA LEU A 143 7.05 -2.45 -13.59
C LEU A 143 7.31 -3.60 -14.56
N ALA A 144 8.54 -3.76 -15.05
CA ALA A 144 8.90 -4.90 -15.90
C ALA A 144 8.73 -6.23 -15.15
N GLY A 145 9.24 -6.33 -13.91
CA GLY A 145 9.07 -7.53 -13.08
C GLY A 145 7.60 -7.84 -12.80
N ILE A 146 6.81 -6.83 -12.44
CA ILE A 146 5.36 -6.95 -12.21
C ILE A 146 4.64 -7.42 -13.47
N THR A 147 5.02 -6.90 -14.64
CA THR A 147 4.46 -7.28 -15.95
C THR A 147 4.75 -8.74 -16.26
N VAL A 148 5.98 -9.22 -16.01
CA VAL A 148 6.34 -10.64 -16.21
C VAL A 148 5.50 -11.56 -15.31
N ILE A 149 5.37 -11.24 -14.02
CA ILE A 149 4.55 -12.02 -13.08
C ILE A 149 3.08 -11.99 -13.48
N GLY A 150 2.57 -10.83 -13.88
CA GLY A 150 1.18 -10.67 -14.34
C GLY A 150 0.90 -11.46 -15.61
N TYR A 151 1.85 -11.47 -16.55
CA TYR A 151 1.77 -12.27 -17.77
C TYR A 151 1.76 -13.77 -17.47
N ALA A 152 2.65 -14.24 -16.59
CA ALA A 152 2.64 -15.63 -16.13
C ALA A 152 1.30 -16.01 -15.48
N GLY A 153 0.73 -15.12 -14.65
CA GLY A 153 -0.60 -15.28 -14.06
C GLY A 153 -1.71 -15.35 -15.12
N SER A 154 -1.63 -14.52 -16.16
CA SER A 154 -2.56 -14.51 -17.29
C SER A 154 -2.49 -15.81 -18.10
N LEU A 155 -1.28 -16.29 -18.41
CA LEU A 155 -1.08 -17.56 -19.12
C LEU A 155 -1.64 -18.74 -18.34
N LYS A 156 -1.35 -18.83 -17.03
CA LYS A 156 -1.95 -19.84 -16.16
C LYS A 156 -3.47 -19.78 -16.24
N ASN A 157 -4.05 -18.58 -16.23
CA ASN A 157 -5.49 -18.42 -16.27
C ASN A 157 -6.11 -18.79 -17.63
N LYS A 158 -5.42 -18.49 -18.75
CA LYS A 158 -5.85 -18.84 -20.11
C LYS A 158 -5.90 -20.35 -20.35
N ASN A 159 -5.02 -21.10 -19.71
CA ASN A 159 -4.95 -22.56 -19.85
C ASN A 159 -5.98 -23.31 -19.00
N LEU A 160 -6.77 -22.61 -18.18
CA LEU A 160 -7.88 -23.19 -17.42
C LEU A 160 -9.18 -23.07 -18.20
N THR A 161 -9.94 -24.16 -18.25
CA THR A 161 -11.34 -24.16 -18.66
C THR A 161 -12.18 -23.26 -17.75
N GLU A 162 -13.38 -22.86 -18.19
CA GLU A 162 -14.32 -22.08 -17.36
C GLU A 162 -14.62 -22.76 -16.01
N GLU A 163 -14.73 -24.09 -16.02
CA GLU A 163 -15.00 -24.91 -14.83
C GLU A 163 -13.81 -24.91 -13.87
N GLU A 164 -12.60 -25.14 -14.37
CA GLU A 164 -11.38 -25.08 -13.55
C GLU A 164 -11.11 -23.67 -13.02
N ARG A 165 -11.43 -22.64 -13.79
CA ARG A 165 -11.28 -21.24 -13.39
C ARG A 165 -12.26 -20.88 -12.27
N LYS A 166 -13.52 -21.33 -12.35
CA LYS A 166 -14.51 -21.16 -11.28
C LYS A 166 -14.19 -22.01 -10.05
N ALA A 167 -13.62 -23.21 -10.23
CA ALA A 167 -13.15 -24.03 -9.12
C ALA A 167 -11.99 -23.36 -8.38
N ALA A 168 -11.07 -22.71 -9.11
CA ALA A 168 -9.95 -21.98 -8.53
C ALA A 168 -10.37 -20.64 -7.88
N ILE A 169 -11.29 -19.91 -8.52
CA ILE A 169 -11.76 -18.59 -8.09
C ILE A 169 -13.28 -18.53 -8.31
N LYS A 170 -14.05 -18.81 -7.25
CA LYS A 170 -15.52 -18.92 -7.32
C LYS A 170 -16.20 -17.71 -7.95
N GLU A 171 -15.68 -16.51 -7.72
CA GLU A 171 -16.27 -15.25 -8.18
C GLU A 171 -15.49 -14.63 -9.33
N PHE A 172 -14.73 -15.41 -10.10
CA PHE A 172 -13.87 -14.85 -11.15
C PHE A 172 -14.65 -13.91 -12.10
N ALA A 173 -14.17 -12.68 -12.24
CA ALA A 173 -14.79 -11.66 -13.08
C ALA A 173 -13.74 -10.71 -13.66
N LEU A 174 -13.26 -10.99 -14.87
CA LEU A 174 -12.11 -10.30 -15.46
C LEU A 174 -12.31 -8.78 -15.58
N LYS A 175 -13.35 -8.31 -16.28
CA LYS A 175 -13.57 -6.87 -16.51
C LYS A 175 -13.75 -6.11 -15.19
N LYS A 176 -14.59 -6.63 -14.30
CA LYS A 176 -14.86 -6.05 -12.97
C LYS A 176 -13.58 -6.01 -12.13
N GLY A 177 -12.86 -7.12 -12.09
CA GLY A 177 -11.61 -7.25 -11.35
C GLY A 177 -10.52 -6.31 -11.84
N LEU A 178 -10.37 -6.12 -13.16
CA LEU A 178 -9.38 -5.20 -13.73
C LEU A 178 -9.65 -3.74 -13.31
N ILE A 179 -10.89 -3.27 -13.43
CA ILE A 179 -11.28 -1.91 -13.03
C ILE A 179 -10.98 -1.70 -11.53
N ILE A 180 -11.36 -2.68 -10.70
CA ILE A 180 -11.12 -2.64 -9.25
C ILE A 180 -9.62 -2.68 -8.95
N ALA A 181 -8.83 -3.47 -9.68
CA ALA A 181 -7.38 -3.59 -9.47
C ALA A 181 -6.65 -2.27 -9.76
N VAL A 182 -7.00 -1.59 -10.85
CA VAL A 182 -6.46 -0.27 -11.20
C VAL A 182 -6.83 0.76 -10.14
N PHE A 183 -8.12 0.83 -9.78
CA PHE A 183 -8.60 1.73 -8.74
C PHE A 183 -7.89 1.48 -7.41
N ALA A 184 -7.75 0.22 -7.01
CA ALA A 184 -7.03 -0.17 -5.81
C ALA A 184 -5.58 0.30 -5.82
N GLY A 185 -4.88 0.15 -6.95
CA GLY A 185 -3.49 0.60 -7.08
C GLY A 185 -3.34 2.12 -6.97
N VAL A 186 -4.19 2.89 -7.66
CA VAL A 186 -4.16 4.35 -7.61
C VAL A 186 -4.52 4.87 -6.21
N MET A 187 -5.55 4.32 -5.58
CA MET A 187 -5.92 4.68 -4.21
C MET A 187 -4.87 4.24 -3.19
N SER A 188 -4.20 3.10 -3.40
CA SER A 188 -3.12 2.65 -2.52
C SER A 188 -1.89 3.56 -2.60
N ALA A 189 -1.64 4.18 -3.76
CA ALA A 189 -0.57 5.16 -3.90
C ALA A 189 -0.76 6.37 -2.97
N CYS A 190 -1.99 6.70 -2.56
CA CYS A 190 -2.29 7.77 -1.61
C CYS A 190 -1.55 7.63 -0.27
N PHE A 191 -1.12 6.44 0.13
CA PHE A 191 -0.29 6.24 1.32
C PHE A 191 0.91 7.17 1.33
N ASN A 192 1.67 7.22 0.22
CA ASN A 192 2.86 8.05 0.14
C ASN A 192 2.55 9.55 0.22
N TYR A 193 1.40 9.98 -0.31
CA TYR A 193 0.93 11.36 -0.18
C TYR A 193 0.58 11.70 1.27
N GLY A 194 -0.01 10.75 2.00
CA GLY A 194 -0.22 10.88 3.44
C GLY A 194 1.09 11.12 4.19
N PHE A 195 2.16 10.41 3.83
CA PHE A 195 3.50 10.65 4.41
C PHE A 195 4.05 12.04 4.06
N VAL A 196 4.02 12.40 2.77
CA VAL A 196 4.54 13.69 2.29
C VAL A 196 3.78 14.85 2.93
N THR A 197 2.44 14.79 2.95
CA THR A 197 1.61 15.84 3.56
C THR A 197 1.65 15.84 5.09
N GLY A 198 2.06 14.74 5.70
CA GLY A 198 2.32 14.62 7.13
C GLY A 198 3.70 15.12 7.57
N MET A 199 4.62 15.46 6.65
CA MET A 199 5.96 15.96 7.01
C MET A 199 5.94 17.15 7.99
N PRO A 200 5.04 18.14 7.89
CA PRO A 200 4.96 19.22 8.87
C PRO A 200 4.67 18.75 10.31
N ILE A 201 3.97 17.63 10.50
CA ILE A 201 3.74 17.03 11.83
C ILE A 201 5.07 16.51 12.39
N ASN A 202 5.89 15.89 11.54
CA ASN A 202 7.22 15.41 11.92
C ASN A 202 8.17 16.58 12.22
N GLU A 203 8.05 17.70 11.53
CA GLU A 203 8.83 18.91 11.82
C GLU A 203 8.51 19.46 13.20
N VAL A 204 7.22 19.61 13.54
CA VAL A 204 6.77 20.01 14.90
C VAL A 204 7.25 19.01 15.95
N ALA A 205 7.17 17.71 15.67
CA ALA A 205 7.62 16.68 16.61
C ALA A 205 9.12 16.77 16.95
N ARG A 206 9.96 17.37 16.09
CA ARG A 206 11.40 17.56 16.33
C ARG A 206 11.73 18.73 17.25
N GLU A 207 10.73 19.57 17.56
CA GLU A 207 10.87 20.69 18.49
C GLU A 207 10.67 20.25 19.97
N TYR A 208 10.23 19.01 20.19
CA TYR A 208 10.03 18.36 21.49
C TYR A 208 11.14 17.34 21.78
#